data_AF-A0A7Y5L0R3-F1
#
_entry.id   AF-A0A7Y5L0R3-F1
#
_cell.length_a   1.000
_cell.length_b   1.000
_cell.length_c   1.000
_cell.angle_alpha   90.00
_cell.angle_beta   90.00
_cell.angle_gamma   90.00
#
_symmetry.space_group_name_H-M   'P 1'
#
loop_
_entity.id
_entity.type
_entity.pdbx_description
1 polymer ?
#
loop_
_entity_poly.entity_id
_entity_poly.type
_entity_poly.pdbx_seq_one_letter_code
_entity_poly.pdbx_strand_id
1 'polypeptide(L)'
;MEQPWSEEQARWVVRRAATLSLCGAEPVGPLVLPDTRFFPDKFDRSPESVARLFERMKEHVGLDETTTEVVLVDPEEGRVVTSCSSGGCGTGAVKTLGGDRVEKRDDGYVVAVATSEIGHSTVLTTVLARAIGQIFLREVDALKRFPKNERQAAGDLAASMLGLAVLVANGSGIEVKGCGGIKVHSATSFGVQEATLALALVELRRELRSGASKDPGAGLARGLDNVPRGIYPLARALFDENRDIVRRIDNAPESVERGDFSLRAPGSSLTTKLRRLFGGSKPRDEDPLDALEREASLAAASGAASSRRAVGPRSDRLDEIRALVDESFDTR
;
A
#
# COMPACT_ATOMS: atom_id res chain seq x y z
N MET A 1 -1.67 17.61 -11.10
CA MET A 1 -1.79 16.17 -11.33
C MET A 1 -2.53 15.60 -10.14
N GLU A 2 -3.65 14.92 -10.37
CA GLU A 2 -4.48 14.36 -9.29
C GLU A 2 -3.74 13.22 -8.60
N GLN A 3 -3.75 13.18 -7.26
CA GLN A 3 -3.09 12.11 -6.51
C GLN A 3 -3.94 10.84 -6.62
N PRO A 4 -3.33 9.66 -6.91
CA PRO A 4 -4.10 8.44 -7.10
C PRO A 4 -4.57 7.80 -5.78
N TRP A 5 -4.19 8.36 -4.62
CA TRP A 5 -4.56 7.92 -3.26
C TRP A 5 -5.31 9.02 -2.50
N SER A 6 -6.06 8.62 -1.47
CA SER A 6 -6.65 9.56 -0.51
C SER A 6 -5.64 10.01 0.54
N GLU A 7 -5.89 11.15 1.20
CA GLU A 7 -5.08 11.58 2.35
C GLU A 7 -5.12 10.54 3.47
N GLU A 8 -6.27 9.90 3.70
CA GLU A 8 -6.44 8.86 4.71
C GLU A 8 -5.50 7.68 4.46
N GLN A 9 -5.39 7.20 3.22
CA GLN A 9 -4.46 6.13 2.85
C GLN A 9 -3.01 6.51 3.14
N ALA A 10 -2.58 7.71 2.74
CA ALA A 10 -1.22 8.18 2.98
C ALA A 10 -0.93 8.34 4.49
N ARG A 11 -1.87 8.89 5.26
CA ARG A 11 -1.75 8.99 6.72
C ARG A 11 -1.71 7.63 7.39
N TRP A 12 -2.51 6.67 6.92
CA TRP A 12 -2.51 5.30 7.44
C TRP A 12 -1.14 4.66 7.25
N VAL A 13 -0.56 4.71 6.05
CA VAL A 13 0.78 4.15 5.77
C VAL A 13 1.83 4.76 6.69
N VAL A 14 1.86 6.08 6.84
CA VAL A 14 2.82 6.78 7.71
C VAL A 14 2.66 6.40 9.18
N ARG A 15 1.42 6.40 9.70
CA ARG A 15 1.13 6.05 11.10
C ARG A 15 1.52 4.61 11.41
N ARG A 16 1.10 3.67 10.56
CA ARG A 16 1.40 2.25 10.77
C ARG A 16 2.87 1.94 10.56
N ALA A 17 3.56 2.66 9.69
CA ALA A 17 5.01 2.55 9.59
C ALA A 17 5.70 2.99 10.89
N ALA A 18 5.22 4.03 11.56
CA ALA A 18 5.72 4.42 12.88
C ALA A 18 5.44 3.36 13.96
N THR A 19 4.23 2.77 13.97
CA THR A 19 3.91 1.62 14.84
C THR A 19 4.88 0.46 14.65
N LEU A 20 5.19 0.12 13.40
CA LEU A 20 6.09 -0.99 13.07
C LEU A 20 7.55 -0.63 13.38
N SER A 21 7.97 0.62 13.17
CA SER A 21 9.27 1.14 13.59
C SER A 21 9.49 0.94 15.10
N LEU A 22 8.48 1.26 15.93
CA LEU A 22 8.51 0.99 17.38
C LEU A 22 8.67 -0.49 17.74
N CYS A 23 8.26 -1.38 16.85
CA CYS A 23 8.38 -2.82 17.03
C CYS A 23 9.66 -3.39 16.40
N GLY A 24 10.57 -2.54 15.91
CA GLY A 24 11.84 -2.95 15.31
C GLY A 24 11.77 -3.31 13.83
N ALA A 25 10.71 -2.93 13.11
CA ALA A 25 10.63 -3.16 11.67
C ALA A 25 11.63 -2.26 10.91
N GLU A 26 12.74 -2.87 10.53
CA GLU A 26 13.86 -2.24 9.84
C GLU A 26 14.50 -3.25 8.89
N PRO A 27 14.85 -2.85 7.66
CA PRO A 27 15.55 -3.76 6.77
C PRO A 27 16.97 -3.98 7.29
N VAL A 28 17.39 -5.25 7.40
CA VAL A 28 18.79 -5.60 7.72
C VAL A 28 19.74 -5.41 6.54
N GLY A 29 19.19 -5.29 5.33
CA GLY A 29 19.94 -5.22 4.07
C GLY A 29 19.32 -4.27 3.04
N PRO A 30 19.75 -4.36 1.76
CA PRO A 30 19.15 -3.60 0.68
C PRO A 30 17.69 -4.03 0.42
N LEU A 31 16.95 -3.21 -0.34
CA LEU A 31 15.63 -3.60 -0.83
C LEU A 31 15.80 -4.78 -1.79
N VAL A 32 15.05 -5.84 -1.54
CA VAL A 32 15.09 -7.06 -2.32
C VAL A 32 14.43 -6.84 -3.67
N LEU A 33 15.16 -7.11 -4.75
CA LEU A 33 14.66 -6.99 -6.12
C LEU A 33 14.36 -8.38 -6.69
N PRO A 34 13.36 -8.52 -7.59
CA PRO A 34 13.01 -9.79 -8.21
C PRO A 34 14.00 -10.15 -9.33
N ASP A 35 15.29 -10.27 -9.00
CA ASP A 35 16.36 -10.59 -9.94
C ASP A 35 17.33 -11.65 -9.38
N THR A 36 18.22 -12.15 -10.24
CA THR A 36 19.16 -13.23 -9.91
C THR A 36 20.22 -12.85 -8.89
N ARG A 37 20.39 -11.57 -8.55
CA ARG A 37 21.30 -11.15 -7.48
C ARG A 37 20.73 -11.48 -6.11
N PHE A 38 19.41 -11.42 -5.97
CA PHE A 38 18.70 -11.76 -4.72
C PHE A 38 18.18 -13.19 -4.71
N PHE A 39 17.91 -13.75 -5.90
CA PHE A 39 17.36 -15.10 -6.08
C PHE A 39 18.17 -15.89 -7.10
N PRO A 40 19.41 -16.31 -6.76
CA PRO A 40 20.29 -17.04 -7.69
C PRO A 40 19.91 -18.53 -7.84
N ASP A 41 19.14 -19.06 -6.89
CA ASP A 41 18.83 -20.48 -6.81
C ASP A 41 17.91 -20.94 -7.95
N LYS A 42 18.19 -22.13 -8.51
CA LYS A 42 17.32 -22.72 -9.53
C LYS A 42 15.95 -23.03 -8.93
N PHE A 43 14.91 -22.55 -9.59
CA PHE A 43 13.52 -22.78 -9.22
C PHE A 43 12.84 -23.74 -10.18
N ASP A 44 12.49 -24.93 -9.70
CA ASP A 44 11.86 -26.00 -10.49
C ASP A 44 10.42 -26.30 -10.07
N ARG A 45 9.85 -25.47 -9.19
CA ARG A 45 8.47 -25.59 -8.66
C ARG A 45 8.24 -26.79 -7.74
N SER A 46 9.30 -27.50 -7.35
CA SER A 46 9.24 -28.53 -6.30
C SER A 46 8.96 -27.89 -4.93
N PRO A 47 8.32 -28.60 -3.98
CA PRO A 47 8.17 -28.15 -2.60
C PRO A 47 9.50 -27.67 -2.00
N GLU A 48 10.60 -28.38 -2.27
CA GLU A 48 11.93 -28.04 -1.79
C GLU A 48 12.44 -26.73 -2.38
N SER A 49 12.14 -26.45 -3.65
CA SER A 49 12.49 -25.16 -4.27
C SER A 49 11.69 -23.99 -3.69
N VAL A 50 10.43 -24.20 -3.32
CA VAL A 50 9.60 -23.19 -2.65
C VAL A 50 10.12 -22.93 -1.23
N ALA A 51 10.44 -23.99 -0.48
CA ALA A 51 11.03 -23.87 0.84
C ALA A 51 12.38 -23.13 0.80
N ARG A 52 13.29 -23.49 -0.13
CA ARG A 52 14.56 -22.76 -0.31
C ARG A 52 14.37 -21.29 -0.66
N LEU A 53 13.40 -20.97 -1.53
CA LEU A 53 13.07 -19.59 -1.86
C LEU A 53 12.58 -18.83 -0.61
N PHE A 54 11.75 -19.46 0.21
CA PHE A 54 11.24 -18.85 1.44
C PHE A 54 12.35 -18.61 2.46
N GLU A 55 13.24 -19.59 2.69
CA GLU A 55 14.40 -19.43 3.56
C GLU A 55 15.32 -18.30 3.08
N ARG A 56 15.60 -18.23 1.77
CA ARG A 56 16.37 -17.11 1.19
C ARG A 56 15.72 -15.75 1.46
N MET A 57 14.40 -15.67 1.35
CA MET A 57 13.67 -14.43 1.63
C MET A 57 13.73 -14.04 3.11
N LYS A 58 13.72 -15.02 4.03
CA LYS A 58 13.91 -14.77 5.47
C LYS A 58 15.32 -14.26 5.77
N GLU A 59 16.35 -14.85 5.16
CA GLU A 59 17.74 -14.39 5.30
C GLU A 59 17.88 -12.91 4.92
N HIS A 60 17.26 -12.47 3.82
CA HIS A 60 17.30 -11.07 3.38
C HIS A 60 16.70 -10.09 4.40
N VAL A 61 15.84 -10.56 5.30
CA VAL A 61 15.17 -9.73 6.31
C VAL A 61 15.64 -10.01 7.75
N GLY A 62 16.63 -10.88 7.94
CA GLY A 62 17.18 -11.21 9.26
C GLY A 62 16.24 -12.04 10.14
N LEU A 63 15.45 -12.93 9.53
CA LEU A 63 14.60 -13.90 10.24
C LEU A 63 15.08 -15.35 10.02
N ASP A 64 16.36 -15.54 9.70
CA ASP A 64 16.97 -16.85 9.41
C ASP A 64 16.95 -17.81 10.61
N GLU A 65 17.00 -17.28 11.84
CA GLU A 65 16.90 -18.08 13.06
C GLU A 65 15.47 -18.56 13.38
N THR A 66 14.44 -17.98 12.75
CA THR A 66 13.05 -18.38 12.98
C THR A 66 12.74 -19.69 12.28
N THR A 67 12.46 -20.78 13.00
CA THR A 67 12.08 -22.06 12.39
C THR A 67 10.78 -21.94 11.59
N THR A 68 10.80 -22.39 10.34
CA THR A 68 9.63 -22.36 9.44
C THR A 68 9.49 -23.62 8.61
N GLU A 69 8.25 -24.04 8.38
CA GLU A 69 7.88 -25.11 7.47
C GLU A 69 6.96 -24.55 6.38
N VAL A 70 7.31 -24.73 5.11
CA VAL A 70 6.42 -24.36 4.00
C VAL A 70 5.63 -25.59 3.56
N VAL A 71 4.30 -25.47 3.58
CA VAL A 71 3.38 -26.54 3.15
C VAL A 71 2.62 -26.11 1.89
N LEU A 72 2.54 -27.03 0.93
CA LEU A 72 1.77 -26.81 -0.28
C LEU A 72 0.33 -27.31 -0.09
N VAL A 73 -0.63 -26.47 -0.42
CA VAL A 73 -2.06 -26.75 -0.24
C VAL A 73 -2.76 -26.71 -1.59
N ASP A 74 -3.63 -27.69 -1.85
CA ASP A 74 -4.58 -27.59 -2.95
C ASP A 74 -5.81 -26.81 -2.46
N PRO A 75 -6.08 -25.60 -2.98
CA PRO A 75 -7.23 -24.82 -2.57
C PRO A 75 -8.58 -25.47 -2.90
N GLU A 76 -8.65 -26.37 -3.89
CA GLU A 76 -9.91 -27.02 -4.29
C GLU A 76 -10.22 -28.26 -3.43
N GLU A 77 -9.20 -28.93 -2.87
CA GLU A 77 -9.38 -30.14 -2.06
C GLU A 77 -9.19 -29.92 -0.55
N GLY A 78 -8.66 -28.77 -0.12
CA GLY A 78 -8.36 -28.50 1.30
C GLY A 78 -7.33 -29.47 1.90
N ARG A 79 -6.55 -30.15 1.04
CA ARG A 79 -5.57 -31.17 1.41
C ARG A 79 -4.15 -30.64 1.25
N VAL A 80 -3.27 -31.03 2.17
CA VAL A 80 -1.82 -30.85 2.03
C VAL A 80 -1.35 -31.77 0.91
N VAL A 81 -0.79 -31.20 -0.16
CA VAL A 81 -0.40 -31.95 -1.35
C VAL A 81 1.03 -32.44 -1.19
N THR A 82 1.21 -33.75 -0.95
CA THR A 82 2.52 -34.40 -0.90
C THR A 82 2.99 -34.97 -2.25
N SER A 83 2.35 -34.61 -3.38
CA SER A 83 2.76 -35.09 -4.70
C SER A 83 2.35 -34.15 -5.84
N CYS A 84 3.32 -33.77 -6.68
CA CYS A 84 3.10 -32.99 -7.90
C CYS A 84 2.17 -33.72 -8.88
N SER A 85 0.90 -33.29 -8.95
CA SER A 85 -0.01 -33.66 -10.03
C SER A 85 0.13 -32.66 -11.17
N SER A 86 0.50 -33.18 -12.34
CA SER A 86 0.54 -32.45 -13.61
C SER A 86 -0.89 -32.25 -14.12
N GLY A 87 -1.44 -31.04 -14.02
CA GLY A 87 -2.69 -30.75 -14.72
C GLY A 87 -3.31 -29.40 -14.39
N GLY A 88 -3.55 -28.58 -15.42
CA GLY A 88 -4.50 -27.47 -15.36
C GLY A 88 -3.98 -26.17 -15.98
N CYS A 89 -4.10 -26.02 -17.30
CA CYS A 89 -4.15 -24.71 -17.94
C CYS A 89 -5.46 -24.01 -17.51
N GLY A 90 -5.45 -23.40 -16.33
CA GLY A 90 -6.54 -22.56 -15.82
C GLY A 90 -6.52 -21.19 -16.50
N THR A 91 -7.66 -20.80 -17.06
CA THR A 91 -7.88 -19.53 -17.74
C THR A 91 -7.76 -18.34 -16.77
N GLY A 92 -6.60 -17.68 -16.79
CA GLY A 92 -6.44 -16.22 -16.65
C GLY A 92 -6.82 -15.52 -15.34
N ALA A 93 -7.12 -16.21 -14.25
CA ALA A 93 -7.36 -15.58 -12.95
C ALA A 93 -6.29 -15.97 -11.93
N VAL A 94 -5.65 -14.98 -11.30
CA VAL A 94 -4.77 -15.22 -10.15
C VAL A 94 -5.64 -15.64 -8.98
N LYS A 95 -5.60 -16.93 -8.63
CA LYS A 95 -6.21 -17.46 -7.40
C LYS A 95 -5.15 -17.47 -6.30
N THR A 96 -5.47 -16.87 -5.16
CA THR A 96 -4.64 -16.91 -3.96
C THR A 96 -5.44 -17.49 -2.79
N LEU A 97 -4.79 -18.16 -1.83
CA LEU A 97 -5.45 -18.55 -0.58
C LEU A 97 -5.99 -17.32 0.14
N GLY A 98 -7.25 -17.41 0.58
CA GLY A 98 -7.86 -16.43 1.49
C GLY A 98 -7.50 -16.72 2.95
N GLY A 99 -7.55 -15.69 3.80
CA GLY A 99 -7.34 -15.84 5.25
C GLY A 99 -5.87 -15.80 5.71
N ASP A 100 -5.66 -16.24 6.96
CA ASP A 100 -4.33 -16.37 7.57
C ASP A 100 -3.58 -17.57 6.97
N ARG A 101 -2.33 -17.33 6.53
CA ARG A 101 -1.46 -18.36 5.92
C ARG A 101 -0.35 -18.83 6.85
N VAL A 102 -0.18 -18.12 7.95
CA VAL A 102 0.87 -18.36 8.93
C VAL A 102 0.22 -18.86 10.20
N GLU A 103 0.51 -20.11 10.52
CA GLU A 103 0.12 -20.75 11.77
C GLU A 103 1.34 -20.84 12.68
N LYS A 104 1.18 -20.50 13.96
CA LYS A 104 2.24 -20.66 14.96
C LYS A 104 2.17 -22.06 15.55
N ARG A 105 3.30 -22.77 15.57
CA ARG A 105 3.51 -24.04 16.28
C ARG A 105 4.41 -23.82 17.49
N ASP A 106 4.61 -24.88 18.28
CA ASP A 106 5.45 -24.84 19.49
C ASP A 106 6.91 -24.50 19.18
N ASP A 107 7.41 -24.91 18.02
CA ASP A 107 8.82 -24.82 17.60
C ASP A 107 9.06 -23.85 16.43
N GLY A 108 8.03 -23.16 15.93
CA GLY A 108 8.17 -22.27 14.78
C GLY A 108 6.85 -21.89 14.11
N TYR A 109 6.89 -21.72 12.79
CA TYR A 109 5.72 -21.36 11.99
C TYR A 109 5.51 -22.28 10.80
N VAL A 110 4.25 -22.49 10.44
CA VAL A 110 3.87 -23.12 9.18
C VAL A 110 3.36 -22.07 8.23
N VAL A 111 3.84 -22.10 7.00
CA VAL A 111 3.44 -21.20 5.93
C VAL A 111 2.76 -21.98 4.83
N ALA A 112 1.46 -21.73 4.65
CA ALA A 112 0.67 -22.34 3.59
C ALA A 112 0.81 -21.57 2.26
N VAL A 113 1.16 -22.30 1.20
CA VAL A 113 1.26 -21.79 -0.18
C VAL A 113 0.34 -22.62 -1.06
N ALA A 114 -0.52 -21.97 -1.85
CA ALA A 114 -1.35 -22.72 -2.79
C ALA A 114 -0.50 -23.23 -3.96
N THR A 115 -0.76 -24.46 -4.41
CA THR A 115 -0.12 -25.04 -5.60
C THR A 115 -0.29 -24.17 -6.85
N SER A 116 -1.44 -23.49 -6.98
CA SER A 116 -1.73 -22.55 -8.06
C SER A 116 -0.85 -21.30 -8.06
N GLU A 117 -0.28 -20.91 -6.91
CA GLU A 117 0.57 -19.72 -6.77
C GLU A 117 1.99 -19.97 -7.28
N ILE A 118 2.46 -21.22 -7.24
CA ILE A 118 3.83 -21.64 -7.61
C ILE A 118 4.13 -21.36 -9.09
N GLY A 119 3.10 -21.40 -9.95
CA GLY A 119 3.23 -21.16 -11.38
C GLY A 119 3.53 -19.70 -11.74
N HIS A 120 3.27 -18.76 -10.83
CA HIS A 120 3.37 -17.32 -11.08
C HIS A 120 4.37 -16.65 -10.12
N SER A 121 5.56 -16.33 -10.61
CA SER A 121 6.67 -15.81 -9.79
C SER A 121 6.29 -14.60 -8.92
N THR A 122 5.68 -13.57 -9.51
CA THR A 122 5.24 -12.37 -8.76
C THR A 122 4.26 -12.71 -7.64
N VAL A 123 3.28 -13.58 -7.90
CA VAL A 123 2.30 -14.03 -6.89
C VAL A 123 3.03 -14.79 -5.78
N LEU A 124 3.84 -15.79 -6.14
CA LEU A 124 4.59 -16.61 -5.19
C LEU A 124 5.46 -15.74 -4.28
N THR A 125 6.32 -14.90 -4.84
CA THR A 125 7.22 -14.07 -4.04
C THR A 125 6.44 -13.08 -3.17
N THR A 126 5.29 -12.59 -3.65
CA THR A 126 4.44 -11.71 -2.85
C THR A 126 3.85 -12.45 -1.66
N VAL A 127 3.22 -13.62 -1.86
CA VAL A 127 2.59 -14.35 -0.75
C VAL A 127 3.61 -14.78 0.29
N LEU A 128 4.82 -15.16 -0.14
CA LEU A 128 5.95 -15.45 0.76
C LEU A 128 6.40 -14.21 1.52
N ALA A 129 6.52 -13.05 0.86
CA ALA A 129 6.85 -11.78 1.53
C ALA A 129 5.81 -11.41 2.59
N ARG A 130 4.52 -11.58 2.28
CA ARG A 130 3.42 -11.34 3.21
C ARG A 130 3.47 -12.28 4.42
N ALA A 131 3.78 -13.56 4.19
CA ALA A 131 3.97 -14.53 5.27
C ALA A 131 5.12 -14.11 6.19
N ILE A 132 6.25 -13.65 5.64
CA ILE A 132 7.36 -13.08 6.42
C ILE A 132 6.91 -11.89 7.27
N GLY A 133 6.16 -10.96 6.69
CA GLY A 133 5.58 -9.83 7.44
C GLY A 133 4.67 -10.29 8.57
N GLN A 134 3.84 -11.32 8.36
CA GLN A 134 2.98 -11.90 9.39
C GLN A 134 3.77 -12.62 10.49
N ILE A 135 4.83 -13.34 10.14
CA ILE A 135 5.74 -13.97 11.11
C ILE A 135 6.36 -12.90 11.99
N PHE A 136 6.93 -11.85 11.40
CA PHE A 136 7.48 -10.72 12.14
C PHE A 136 6.47 -10.16 13.14
N LEU A 137 5.24 -9.85 12.71
CA LEU A 137 4.21 -9.33 13.59
C LEU A 137 3.86 -10.25 14.77
N ARG A 138 3.99 -11.57 14.61
CA ARG A 138 3.77 -12.57 15.67
C ARG A 138 4.98 -12.66 16.60
N GLU A 139 6.19 -12.62 16.06
CA GLU A 139 7.44 -12.67 16.82
C GLU A 139 7.58 -11.48 17.77
N VAL A 140 7.27 -10.27 17.29
CA VAL A 140 7.36 -9.04 18.11
C VAL A 140 6.06 -8.72 18.86
N ASP A 141 5.08 -9.64 18.87
CA ASP A 141 3.74 -9.45 19.46
C ASP A 141 3.08 -8.12 19.05
N ALA A 142 3.29 -7.71 17.79
CA ALA A 142 2.78 -6.46 17.25
C ALA A 142 1.31 -6.58 16.79
N LEU A 143 0.78 -7.79 16.57
CA LEU A 143 -0.61 -8.00 16.14
C LEU A 143 -1.65 -7.37 17.09
N LYS A 144 -1.33 -7.21 18.38
CA LYS A 144 -2.21 -6.54 19.36
C LYS A 144 -2.34 -5.03 19.15
N ARG A 145 -1.39 -4.41 18.42
CA ARG A 145 -1.42 -2.98 18.08
C ARG A 145 -2.32 -2.66 16.88
N PHE A 146 -2.81 -3.68 16.17
CA PHE A 146 -3.63 -3.53 14.98
C PHE A 146 -5.05 -4.06 15.19
N PRO A 147 -6.08 -3.31 14.78
CA PRO A 147 -7.44 -3.83 14.64
C PRO A 147 -7.47 -5.09 13.78
N LYS A 148 -8.37 -6.04 14.07
CA LYS A 148 -8.42 -7.34 13.38
C LYS A 148 -8.52 -7.19 11.85
N ASN A 149 -9.30 -6.22 11.37
CA ASN A 149 -9.49 -5.92 9.95
C ASN A 149 -8.27 -5.29 9.27
N GLU A 150 -7.30 -4.78 10.03
CA GLU A 150 -6.07 -4.16 9.50
C GLU A 150 -4.87 -5.11 9.53
N ARG A 151 -4.95 -6.26 10.22
CA ARG A 151 -3.79 -7.14 10.46
C ARG A 151 -3.13 -7.65 9.17
N GLN A 152 -3.93 -7.91 8.14
CA GLN A 152 -3.41 -8.36 6.86
C GLN A 152 -2.63 -7.25 6.13
N ALA A 153 -3.19 -6.04 6.07
CA ALA A 153 -2.51 -4.87 5.51
C ALA A 153 -1.26 -4.49 6.34
N ALA A 154 -1.31 -4.66 7.67
CA ALA A 154 -0.16 -4.50 8.54
C ALA A 154 0.96 -5.51 8.22
N GLY A 155 0.60 -6.75 7.85
CA GLY A 155 1.55 -7.76 7.38
C GLY A 155 2.26 -7.35 6.09
N ASP A 156 1.52 -6.81 5.13
CA ASP A 156 2.08 -6.28 3.87
C ASP A 156 3.01 -5.08 4.13
N LEU A 157 2.63 -4.19 5.06
CA LEU A 157 3.46 -3.06 5.45
C LEU A 157 4.72 -3.52 6.19
N ALA A 158 4.61 -4.50 7.09
CA ALA A 158 5.73 -5.09 7.80
C ALA A 158 6.73 -5.71 6.83
N ALA A 159 6.25 -6.53 5.88
CA ALA A 159 7.09 -7.07 4.80
C ALA A 159 7.80 -5.96 4.00
N SER A 160 7.06 -4.89 3.68
CA SER A 160 7.64 -3.73 2.99
C SER A 160 8.76 -3.08 3.80
N MET A 161 8.52 -2.84 5.09
CA MET A 161 9.49 -2.22 6.00
C MET A 161 10.71 -3.09 6.28
N LEU A 162 10.57 -4.42 6.20
CA LEU A 162 11.66 -5.38 6.36
C LEU A 162 12.57 -5.49 5.12
N GLY A 163 12.20 -4.84 4.00
CA GLY A 163 13.02 -4.78 2.80
C GLY A 163 12.39 -5.43 1.57
N LEU A 164 11.18 -5.99 1.68
CA LEU A 164 10.49 -6.72 0.60
C LEU A 164 9.50 -5.84 -0.17
N ALA A 165 9.58 -4.51 -0.02
CA ALA A 165 8.58 -3.57 -0.55
C ALA A 165 8.37 -3.65 -2.07
N VAL A 166 9.42 -3.97 -2.85
CA VAL A 166 9.30 -4.12 -4.31
C VAL A 166 8.46 -5.34 -4.68
N LEU A 167 8.64 -6.45 -3.95
CA LEU A 167 7.84 -7.66 -4.16
C LEU A 167 6.37 -7.41 -3.82
N VAL A 168 6.11 -6.75 -2.68
CA VAL A 168 4.76 -6.35 -2.26
C VAL A 168 4.11 -5.40 -3.30
N ALA A 169 4.84 -4.39 -3.78
CA ALA A 169 4.33 -3.47 -4.80
C ALA A 169 3.98 -4.19 -6.11
N ASN A 170 4.83 -5.10 -6.59
CA ASN A 170 4.53 -5.87 -7.81
C ASN A 170 3.31 -6.78 -7.63
N GLY A 171 3.19 -7.43 -6.47
CA GLY A 171 2.04 -8.26 -6.15
C GLY A 171 0.71 -7.55 -6.04
N SER A 172 0.71 -6.24 -5.80
CA SER A 172 -0.51 -5.44 -5.62
C SER A 172 -1.25 -5.10 -6.91
N GLY A 173 -0.57 -5.19 -8.07
CA GLY A 173 -1.07 -4.73 -9.37
C GLY A 173 -0.72 -5.67 -10.52
N ILE A 174 -1.08 -6.95 -10.39
CA ILE A 174 -0.73 -8.00 -11.35
C ILE A 174 -1.65 -7.90 -12.57
N GLU A 175 -1.09 -7.58 -13.73
CA GLU A 175 -1.81 -7.51 -15.00
C GLU A 175 -1.96 -8.91 -15.61
N VAL A 176 -3.20 -9.38 -15.78
CA VAL A 176 -3.50 -10.63 -16.49
C VAL A 176 -4.29 -10.33 -17.75
N LYS A 177 -3.80 -10.83 -18.89
CA LYS A 177 -4.49 -10.72 -20.18
C LYS A 177 -5.53 -11.83 -20.30
N GLY A 178 -6.77 -11.45 -20.59
CA GLY A 178 -7.85 -12.37 -20.94
C GLY A 178 -8.61 -11.92 -22.18
N CYS A 179 -9.58 -12.74 -22.63
CA CYS A 179 -10.40 -12.45 -23.82
C CYS A 179 -11.22 -11.14 -23.71
N GLY A 180 -11.39 -10.60 -22.50
CA GLY A 180 -12.08 -9.33 -22.22
C GLY A 180 -11.16 -8.15 -21.94
N GLY A 181 -9.87 -8.24 -22.26
CA GLY A 181 -8.88 -7.20 -21.98
C GLY A 181 -7.96 -7.51 -20.80
N ILE A 182 -7.24 -6.48 -20.34
CA ILE A 182 -6.33 -6.58 -19.20
C ILE A 182 -7.13 -6.43 -17.91
N LYS A 183 -7.00 -7.40 -17.00
CA LYS A 183 -7.54 -7.34 -15.64
C LYS A 183 -6.39 -7.17 -14.65
N VAL A 184 -6.59 -6.34 -13.64
CA VAL A 184 -5.63 -6.16 -12.54
C VAL A 184 -6.07 -7.00 -11.36
N HIS A 185 -5.21 -7.91 -10.92
CA HIS A 185 -5.37 -8.74 -9.74
C HIS A 185 -4.41 -8.29 -8.63
N SER A 186 -4.72 -8.66 -7.39
CA SER A 186 -3.84 -8.42 -6.25
C SER A 186 -3.57 -9.73 -5.51
N ALA A 187 -2.31 -9.94 -5.17
CA ALA A 187 -1.84 -10.97 -4.24
C ALA A 187 -1.53 -10.38 -2.85
N THR A 188 -1.88 -9.11 -2.62
CA THR A 188 -1.71 -8.37 -1.37
C THR A 188 -3.06 -8.00 -0.76
N SER A 189 -3.07 -7.65 0.51
CA SER A 189 -4.18 -6.92 1.13
C SER A 189 -4.11 -5.42 0.87
N PHE A 190 -2.93 -4.90 0.52
CA PHE A 190 -2.80 -3.57 -0.07
C PHE A 190 -3.43 -3.46 -1.45
N GLY A 191 -4.03 -2.30 -1.71
CA GLY A 191 -4.19 -1.80 -3.07
C GLY A 191 -2.85 -1.30 -3.65
N VAL A 192 -2.80 -1.10 -4.97
CA VAL A 192 -1.58 -0.65 -5.66
C VAL A 192 -1.04 0.65 -5.08
N GLN A 193 -1.94 1.57 -4.74
CA GLN A 193 -1.59 2.86 -4.16
C GLN A 193 -0.85 2.72 -2.82
N GLU A 194 -1.39 1.91 -1.91
CA GLU A 194 -0.83 1.73 -0.56
C GLU A 194 0.52 1.02 -0.62
N ALA A 195 0.64 -0.01 -1.45
CA ALA A 195 1.91 -0.72 -1.65
C ALA A 195 2.98 0.20 -2.24
N THR A 196 2.59 1.06 -3.18
CA THR A 196 3.51 2.02 -3.80
C THR A 196 3.90 3.16 -2.85
N LEU A 197 2.98 3.62 -1.99
CA LEU A 197 3.28 4.54 -0.90
C LEU A 197 4.24 3.92 0.12
N ALA A 198 4.00 2.68 0.55
CA ALA A 198 4.88 1.96 1.46
C ALA A 198 6.30 1.83 0.88
N LEU A 199 6.41 1.48 -0.41
CA LEU A 199 7.69 1.39 -1.12
C LEU A 199 8.44 2.72 -1.11
N ALA A 200 7.79 3.81 -1.54
CA ALA A 200 8.40 5.13 -1.60
C ALA A 200 8.83 5.63 -0.20
N LEU A 201 8.03 5.35 0.82
CA LEU A 201 8.35 5.68 2.21
C LEU A 201 9.61 4.94 2.70
N VAL A 202 9.65 3.62 2.52
CA VAL A 202 10.77 2.76 2.99
C VAL A 202 12.07 3.14 2.28
N GLU A 203 12.02 3.40 0.98
CA GLU A 203 13.20 3.81 0.25
C GLU A 203 13.72 5.18 0.72
N LEU A 204 12.85 6.17 0.92
CA LEU A 204 13.28 7.47 1.41
C LEU A 204 13.83 7.38 2.84
N ARG A 205 13.20 6.59 3.71
CA ARG A 205 13.71 6.31 5.06
C ARG A 205 15.13 5.74 5.00
N ARG A 206 15.39 4.78 4.11
CA ARG A 206 16.72 4.20 3.90
C ARG A 206 17.74 5.22 3.37
N GLU A 207 17.36 6.04 2.39
CA GLU A 207 18.22 7.13 1.88
C GLU A 207 18.62 8.08 3.01
N LEU A 208 17.65 8.49 3.83
CA LEU A 208 17.87 9.40 4.95
C LEU A 208 18.80 8.82 6.03
N ARG A 209 18.73 7.50 6.27
CA ARG A 209 19.59 6.79 7.24
C ARG A 209 21.02 6.59 6.74
N SER A 210 21.16 6.15 5.50
CA SER A 210 22.47 5.83 4.91
C SER A 210 23.32 7.07 4.63
N GLY A 211 22.74 8.27 4.59
CA GLY A 211 23.42 9.51 4.23
C GLY A 211 23.96 9.52 2.79
N ALA A 212 23.73 8.46 2.02
CA ALA A 212 24.27 8.28 0.69
C ALA A 212 23.35 8.94 -0.35
N SER A 213 23.86 9.98 -1.00
CA SER A 213 23.23 10.67 -2.15
C SER A 213 23.28 9.86 -3.46
N LYS A 214 23.71 8.58 -3.42
CA LYS A 214 23.80 7.76 -4.64
C LYS A 214 22.40 7.30 -5.01
N ASP A 215 21.89 7.84 -6.11
CA ASP A 215 20.60 7.53 -6.77
C ASP A 215 20.14 6.07 -6.54
N PRO A 216 19.36 5.81 -5.46
CA PRO A 216 18.90 4.47 -5.14
C PRO A 216 17.80 4.01 -6.12
N GLY A 217 17.16 4.96 -6.81
CA GLY A 217 15.94 4.76 -7.59
C GLY A 217 16.20 4.08 -8.94
N ALA A 218 17.38 4.26 -9.54
CA ALA A 218 17.72 3.65 -10.83
C ALA A 218 17.75 2.10 -10.80
N GLY A 219 18.00 1.51 -9.62
CA GLY A 219 17.87 0.07 -9.40
C GLY A 219 16.42 -0.36 -9.17
N LEU A 220 15.66 0.45 -8.44
CA LEU A 220 14.30 0.17 -8.00
C LEU A 220 13.31 0.13 -9.16
N ALA A 221 13.35 1.13 -10.05
CA ALA A 221 12.44 1.24 -11.19
C ALA A 221 12.52 0.03 -12.14
N ARG A 222 13.71 -0.61 -12.22
CA ARG A 222 13.93 -1.84 -13.00
C ARG A 222 13.29 -3.07 -12.36
N GLY A 223 13.12 -3.08 -11.05
CA GLY A 223 12.49 -4.17 -10.31
C GLY A 223 10.97 -4.07 -10.22
N LEU A 224 10.38 -2.90 -10.52
CA LEU A 224 8.92 -2.69 -10.43
C LEU A 224 8.21 -3.14 -11.69
N ASP A 225 7.02 -3.73 -11.56
CA ASP A 225 6.09 -4.03 -12.66
C ASP A 225 5.38 -2.76 -13.17
N ASN A 226 4.71 -2.82 -14.32
CA ASN A 226 4.18 -1.64 -15.03
C ASN A 226 3.28 -0.75 -14.17
N VAL A 227 2.31 -1.34 -13.47
CA VAL A 227 1.32 -0.60 -12.69
C VAL A 227 1.98 0.14 -11.52
N PRO A 228 2.70 -0.51 -10.58
CA PRO A 228 3.39 0.21 -9.51
C PRO A 228 4.47 1.16 -10.04
N ARG A 229 5.18 0.81 -11.13
CA ARG A 229 6.19 1.69 -11.74
C ARG A 229 5.60 3.02 -12.22
N GLY A 230 4.35 3.03 -12.72
CA GLY A 230 3.67 4.24 -13.15
C GLY A 230 3.27 5.19 -12.00
N ILE A 231 2.97 4.63 -10.82
CA ILE A 231 2.51 5.39 -9.64
C ILE A 231 3.69 5.86 -8.78
N TYR A 232 4.77 5.07 -8.76
CA TYR A 232 5.91 5.27 -7.87
C TYR A 232 6.51 6.69 -7.88
N PRO A 233 6.74 7.36 -9.02
CA PRO A 233 7.27 8.72 -9.03
C PRO A 233 6.41 9.73 -8.25
N LEU A 234 5.07 9.56 -8.28
CA LEU A 234 4.15 10.41 -7.53
C LEU A 234 4.26 10.14 -6.03
N ALA A 235 4.26 8.86 -5.64
CA ALA A 235 4.37 8.48 -4.23
C ALA A 235 5.71 8.96 -3.65
N ARG A 236 6.77 8.87 -4.45
CA ARG A 236 8.08 9.38 -4.10
C ARG A 236 8.10 10.90 -3.92
N ALA A 237 7.49 11.64 -4.85
CA ALA A 237 7.37 13.09 -4.74
C ALA A 237 6.60 13.53 -3.47
N LEU A 238 5.57 12.79 -3.07
CA LEU A 238 4.87 13.03 -1.80
C LEU A 238 5.83 12.96 -0.62
N PHE A 239 6.61 11.88 -0.50
CA PHE A 239 7.49 11.72 0.65
C PHE A 239 8.72 12.63 0.61
N ASP A 240 9.23 12.98 -0.58
CA ASP A 240 10.30 13.98 -0.71
C ASP A 240 9.85 15.37 -0.21
N GLU A 241 8.60 15.75 -0.43
CA GLU A 241 8.03 16.98 0.14
C GLU A 241 7.78 16.89 1.66
N ASN A 242 7.80 15.68 2.22
CA ASN A 242 7.50 15.37 3.62
C ASN A 242 8.67 14.66 4.34
N ARG A 243 9.92 14.96 3.95
CA ARG A 243 11.14 14.33 4.52
C ARG A 243 11.26 14.45 6.03
N ASP A 244 10.74 15.53 6.62
CA ASP A 244 10.71 15.72 8.07
C ASP A 244 9.84 14.66 8.76
N ILE A 245 8.69 14.32 8.19
CA ILE A 245 7.80 13.27 8.70
C ILE A 245 8.48 11.90 8.59
N VAL A 246 9.14 11.62 7.46
CA VAL A 246 9.87 10.35 7.28
C VAL A 246 11.01 10.21 8.29
N ARG A 247 11.76 11.28 8.60
CA ARG A 247 12.75 11.26 9.68
C ARG A 247 12.13 11.03 11.06
N ARG A 248 10.94 11.56 11.30
CA ARG A 248 10.23 11.39 12.59
C ARG A 248 9.78 9.96 12.83
N ILE A 249 9.57 9.14 11.79
CA ILE A 249 9.32 7.70 11.96
C ILE A 249 10.48 6.99 12.66
N ASP A 250 11.70 7.51 12.56
CA ASP A 250 12.87 6.96 13.25
C ASP A 250 13.16 7.67 14.57
N ASN A 251 13.06 9.00 14.58
CA ASN A 251 13.51 9.81 15.71
C ASN A 251 12.43 10.06 16.77
N ALA A 252 11.15 9.95 16.40
CA ALA A 252 10.01 10.20 17.29
C ALA A 252 8.74 9.43 16.83
N PRO A 253 8.84 8.09 16.64
CA PRO A 253 7.75 7.31 16.07
C PRO A 253 6.45 7.36 16.88
N GLU A 254 6.50 7.50 18.21
CA GLU A 254 5.30 7.61 19.05
C GLU A 254 4.44 8.81 18.67
N SER A 255 5.09 9.94 18.34
CA SER A 255 4.40 11.14 17.89
C SER A 255 3.75 10.94 16.52
N VAL A 256 4.42 10.22 15.61
CA VAL A 256 3.86 9.90 14.29
C VAL A 256 2.71 8.88 14.39
N GLU A 257 2.84 7.85 15.23
CA GLU A 257 1.81 6.84 15.49
C GLU A 257 0.49 7.47 15.98
N ARG A 258 0.59 8.42 16.92
CA ARG A 258 -0.56 9.21 17.41
C ARG A 258 -1.21 10.09 16.34
N GLY A 259 -0.51 10.34 15.24
CA GLY A 259 -0.99 11.15 14.13
C GLY A 259 -0.63 12.63 14.25
N ASP A 260 0.38 12.98 15.05
CA ASP A 260 0.84 14.36 15.29
C ASP A 260 1.63 14.92 14.09
N PHE A 261 1.06 14.85 12.88
CA PHE A 261 1.65 15.34 11.64
C PHE A 261 0.58 15.73 10.61
N SER A 262 1.02 16.51 9.63
CA SER A 262 0.21 16.93 8.48
C SER A 262 1.00 16.72 7.20
N LEU A 263 0.43 15.98 6.24
CA LEU A 263 1.08 15.74 4.96
C LEU A 263 0.89 16.94 4.03
N ARG A 264 1.97 17.38 3.41
CA ARG A 264 1.97 18.41 2.39
C ARG A 264 1.72 17.77 1.03
N ALA A 265 0.80 18.35 0.25
CA ALA A 265 0.55 17.91 -1.11
C ALA A 265 1.79 18.09 -2.01
N PRO A 266 2.04 17.18 -2.98
CA PRO A 266 3.13 17.32 -3.95
C PRO A 266 3.01 18.65 -4.71
N GLY A 267 4.10 19.43 -4.78
CA GLY A 267 4.13 20.71 -5.50
C GLY A 267 3.70 21.95 -4.71
N SER A 268 3.24 21.79 -3.46
CA SER A 268 3.02 22.92 -2.53
C SER A 268 4.31 23.70 -2.23
N SER A 269 5.49 23.09 -2.43
CA SER A 269 6.77 23.78 -2.25
C SER A 269 7.14 24.69 -3.43
N LEU A 270 6.61 24.51 -4.64
CA LEU A 270 7.02 25.31 -5.81
C LEU A 270 6.47 26.74 -5.72
N THR A 271 5.21 26.90 -5.28
CA THR A 271 4.62 28.20 -4.93
C THR A 271 5.30 28.83 -3.71
N THR A 272 5.70 28.00 -2.73
CA THR A 272 6.41 28.47 -1.52
C THR A 272 7.88 28.88 -1.80
N LYS A 273 8.56 28.21 -2.74
CA LYS A 273 9.94 28.52 -3.19
C LYS A 273 9.96 29.72 -4.14
N LEU A 274 8.99 29.85 -5.04
CA LEU A 274 8.81 31.07 -5.87
C LEU A 274 8.52 32.30 -4.99
N ARG A 275 7.70 32.15 -3.95
CA ARG A 275 7.43 33.21 -2.96
C ARG A 275 8.64 33.56 -2.07
N ARG A 276 9.60 32.64 -1.90
CA ARG A 276 10.87 32.91 -1.20
C ARG A 276 11.94 33.54 -2.11
N LEU A 277 11.90 33.29 -3.42
CA LEU A 277 12.83 33.87 -4.39
C LEU A 277 12.40 35.27 -4.87
N PHE A 278 11.10 35.57 -4.90
CA PHE A 278 10.57 36.90 -5.21
C PHE A 278 10.07 37.58 -3.94
N GLY A 279 11.03 38.07 -3.15
CA GLY A 279 10.85 38.61 -1.80
C GLY A 279 9.63 39.52 -1.61
N GLY A 280 8.96 39.31 -0.47
CA GLY A 280 7.88 40.17 0.01
C GLY A 280 7.58 39.90 1.48
N SER A 281 8.19 40.68 2.37
CA SER A 281 7.79 40.82 3.76
C SER A 281 6.36 41.36 3.87
N LYS A 282 5.47 40.58 4.55
CA LYS A 282 4.16 40.84 5.21
C LYS A 282 3.45 42.21 5.05
N PRO A 283 2.09 42.27 5.12
CA PRO A 283 1.28 41.52 6.09
C PRO A 283 0.04 40.77 5.56
N ARG A 284 -0.34 39.74 6.34
CA ARG A 284 -1.71 39.25 6.59
C ARG A 284 -2.74 39.53 5.47
N ASP A 285 -2.84 38.60 4.52
CA ASP A 285 -4.06 38.47 3.72
C ASP A 285 -4.95 37.43 4.37
N GLU A 286 -6.20 37.82 4.49
CA GLU A 286 -7.32 37.15 5.13
C GLU A 286 -7.60 35.83 4.43
N ASP A 287 -8.02 34.84 5.22
CA ASP A 287 -8.53 33.59 4.68
C ASP A 287 -9.70 33.94 3.72
N PRO A 288 -9.72 33.47 2.46
CA PRO A 288 -10.85 33.72 1.57
C PRO A 288 -12.19 33.26 2.16
N LEU A 289 -12.16 32.35 3.15
CA LEU A 289 -13.32 31.99 3.98
C LEU A 289 -13.77 33.12 4.93
N ASP A 290 -12.86 33.86 5.55
CA ASP A 290 -13.18 35.00 6.44
C ASP A 290 -13.75 36.20 5.65
N ALA A 291 -13.31 36.38 4.40
CA ALA A 291 -13.85 37.39 3.49
C ALA A 291 -15.28 37.01 3.03
N LEU A 292 -15.52 35.73 2.72
CA LEU A 292 -16.84 35.21 2.38
C LEU A 292 -17.81 35.23 3.58
N GLU A 293 -17.34 34.93 4.79
CA GLU A 293 -18.16 35.04 6.01
C GLU A 293 -18.50 36.50 6.34
N ARG A 294 -17.59 37.45 6.08
CA ARG A 294 -17.89 38.88 6.23
C ARG A 294 -18.87 39.39 5.18
N GLU A 295 -18.75 38.98 3.92
CA GLU A 295 -19.72 39.33 2.88
C GLU A 295 -21.10 38.70 3.15
N ALA A 296 -21.15 37.45 3.62
CA ALA A 296 -22.40 36.79 4.01
C ALA A 296 -23.04 37.45 5.25
N SER A 297 -22.23 37.87 6.22
CA SER A 297 -22.70 38.57 7.42
C SER A 297 -23.19 39.99 7.13
N LEU A 298 -22.55 40.68 6.17
CA LEU A 298 -23.00 42.00 5.70
C LEU A 298 -24.28 41.91 4.85
N ALA A 299 -24.42 40.86 4.03
CA ALA A 299 -25.65 40.58 3.28
C ALA A 299 -26.82 40.19 4.19
N ALA A 300 -26.55 39.54 5.33
CA ALA A 300 -27.55 39.21 6.33
C ALA A 300 -27.96 40.43 7.20
N ALA A 301 -27.08 41.42 7.36
CA ALA A 301 -27.35 42.64 8.13
C ALA A 301 -28.09 43.73 7.32
N SER A 302 -28.01 43.72 6.00
CA SER A 302 -28.76 44.65 5.13
C SER A 302 -30.15 44.09 4.80
N GLY A 303 -31.08 44.23 5.73
CA GLY A 303 -32.49 43.92 5.51
C GLY A 303 -33.17 44.88 4.54
N ALA A 304 -33.87 44.29 3.57
CA ALA A 304 -34.99 44.80 2.76
C ALA A 304 -34.70 45.60 1.46
N ALA A 305 -34.92 44.97 0.29
CA ALA A 305 -36.22 44.97 -0.42
C ALA A 305 -36.09 44.74 -1.95
N SER A 306 -36.85 43.75 -2.43
CA SER A 306 -37.47 43.65 -3.77
C SER A 306 -36.59 43.50 -5.03
N SER A 307 -36.57 42.29 -5.60
CA SER A 307 -37.29 42.06 -6.86
C SER A 307 -37.61 40.57 -7.06
N ARG A 308 -38.88 40.30 -7.36
CA ARG A 308 -39.37 39.00 -7.84
C ARG A 308 -38.77 38.72 -9.23
N ARG A 309 -38.17 37.55 -9.41
CA ARG A 309 -38.10 36.91 -10.74
C ARG A 309 -38.32 35.41 -10.62
N ALA A 310 -39.24 34.94 -11.45
CA ALA A 310 -39.84 33.61 -11.46
C ALA A 310 -38.84 32.45 -11.53
N VAL A 311 -39.07 31.45 -10.68
CA VAL A 311 -38.48 30.11 -10.77
C VAL A 311 -39.41 29.28 -11.67
N GLY A 312 -38.92 28.93 -12.85
CA GLY A 312 -39.49 27.90 -13.74
C GLY A 312 -38.96 26.49 -13.40
N PRO A 313 -39.51 25.43 -14.00
CA PRO A 313 -39.92 24.22 -13.28
C PRO A 313 -38.74 23.26 -13.05
N ARG A 314 -38.28 23.20 -11.80
CA ARG A 314 -37.42 22.12 -11.29
C ARG A 314 -38.21 21.06 -10.51
N SER A 315 -39.47 21.33 -10.16
CA SER A 315 -40.36 20.37 -9.49
C SER A 315 -40.73 19.20 -10.41
N ASP A 316 -41.02 19.50 -11.68
CA ASP A 316 -41.55 18.50 -12.61
C ASP A 316 -40.52 17.41 -12.94
N ARG A 317 -39.23 17.76 -12.94
CA ARG A 317 -38.13 16.80 -13.09
C ARG A 317 -37.88 15.93 -11.85
N LEU A 318 -38.20 16.44 -10.66
CA LEU A 318 -38.03 15.66 -9.43
C LEU A 318 -39.17 14.66 -9.24
N ASP A 319 -40.37 15.00 -9.71
CA ASP A 319 -41.51 14.09 -9.70
C ASP A 319 -41.39 13.01 -10.79
N GLU A 320 -40.80 13.34 -11.96
CA GLU A 320 -40.45 12.36 -13.00
C GLU A 320 -39.36 11.37 -12.54
N ILE A 321 -38.35 11.85 -11.80
CA ILE A 321 -37.30 10.98 -11.23
C ILE A 321 -37.88 10.08 -10.12
N ARG A 322 -38.83 10.57 -9.31
CA ARG A 322 -39.50 9.75 -8.30
C ARG A 322 -40.37 8.66 -8.94
N ALA A 323 -41.09 8.98 -10.02
CA ALA A 323 -41.91 8.01 -10.74
C ALA A 323 -41.07 6.87 -11.36
N LEU A 324 -39.89 7.17 -11.92
CA LEU A 324 -38.98 6.15 -12.48
C LEU A 324 -38.32 5.26 -11.41
N VAL A 325 -38.16 5.79 -10.19
CA VAL A 325 -37.64 5.03 -9.05
C VAL A 325 -38.70 4.08 -8.52
N ASP A 326 -39.96 4.50 -8.40
CA ASP A 326 -41.02 3.61 -7.92
C ASP A 326 -41.34 2.47 -8.92
N GLU A 327 -41.28 2.72 -10.23
CA GLU A 327 -41.50 1.69 -11.27
C GLU A 327 -40.40 0.61 -11.31
N SER A 328 -39.20 0.90 -10.79
CA SER A 328 -38.09 -0.06 -10.73
C SER A 328 -38.08 -0.93 -9.46
N PHE A 329 -38.94 -0.65 -8.48
CA PHE A 329 -39.08 -1.47 -7.27
C PHE A 329 -40.31 -2.41 -7.26
N ASP A 330 -41.25 -2.25 -8.20
CA ASP A 330 -42.48 -3.07 -8.28
C ASP A 330 -42.39 -4.29 -9.23
N THR A 331 -41.21 -4.61 -9.77
CA THR A 331 -40.98 -5.86 -10.52
C THR A 331 -40.24 -6.90 -9.69
N ARG A 332 -40.93 -7.47 -8.69
CA ARG A 332 -40.64 -8.79 -8.10
C ARG A 332 -41.91 -9.51 -7.64
#